data_AF-A0A1G2VFC0-F1
#
_entry.id   AF-A0A1G2VFC0-F1
#
_cell.length_a   1.000
_cell.length_b   1.000
_cell.length_c   1.000
_cell.angle_alpha   90.00
_cell.angle_beta   90.00
_cell.angle_gamma   90.00
#
_symmetry.space_group_name_H-M   'P 1'
#
loop_
_entity.id
_entity.type
_entity.pdbx_description
1 polymer ?
#
loop_
_entity_poly.entity_id
_entity_poly.type
_entity_poly.pdbx_seq_one_letter_code
_entity_poly.pdbx_strand_id
1 'polypeptide(L)'
;MRNEDLSSFAIPLFILNGEAEQLQPMKEIAVAIGIPEEKLYLLSCGNRGAGNTRTQFTQIMNSPDLKSRSHFIVVTSAYHVSRVARTAKKHLPEFVDFEVFGVPFKDFSFSVFRKVKGEVKRILSYSRKGDIAEDVRRK
;
A
#
# COMPACT_ATOMS: atom_id res chain seq x y z
N MET A 1 0.51 18.31 -14.75
CA MET A 1 0.70 16.85 -14.87
C MET A 1 2.06 16.63 -15.50
N ARG A 2 3.03 16.03 -14.82
CA ARG A 2 4.35 15.74 -15.44
C ARG A 2 4.23 14.40 -16.14
N ASN A 3 4.33 14.41 -17.47
CA ASN A 3 4.13 13.25 -18.35
C ASN A 3 5.26 12.20 -18.29
N GLU A 4 6.33 12.46 -17.55
CA GLU A 4 7.56 11.65 -17.61
C GLU A 4 7.42 10.28 -16.91
N ASP A 5 6.62 10.17 -15.84
CA ASP A 5 6.41 8.90 -15.14
C ASP A 5 5.44 7.95 -15.89
N LEU A 6 4.48 8.50 -16.66
CA LEU A 6 3.47 7.72 -17.39
C LEU A 6 3.91 7.29 -18.79
N SER A 7 4.93 7.93 -19.35
CA SER A 7 5.39 7.70 -20.73
C SER A 7 6.61 6.79 -20.84
N SER A 8 7.30 6.52 -19.74
CA SER A 8 8.38 5.55 -19.75
C SER A 8 7.82 4.15 -19.56
N PHE A 9 8.25 3.18 -20.36
CA PHE A 9 8.09 1.74 -20.09
C PHE A 9 8.77 1.29 -18.77
N ALA A 10 9.17 2.23 -17.91
CA ALA A 10 9.79 1.94 -16.64
C ALA A 10 8.71 1.46 -15.67
N ILE A 11 8.90 0.24 -15.20
CA ILE A 11 8.17 -0.33 -14.07
C ILE A 11 8.13 0.71 -12.92
N PRO A 12 6.94 1.10 -12.42
CA PRO A 12 6.81 2.03 -11.32
C PRO A 12 7.49 1.52 -10.06
N LEU A 13 7.77 2.42 -9.11
CA LEU A 13 8.34 2.02 -7.82
C LEU A 13 7.31 1.24 -7.00
N PHE A 14 7.72 0.11 -6.44
CA PHE A 14 6.93 -0.68 -5.52
C PHE A 14 7.27 -0.30 -4.08
N ILE A 15 6.33 0.34 -3.39
CA ILE A 15 6.45 0.72 -1.99
C ILE A 15 5.97 -0.44 -1.12
N LEU A 16 6.90 -1.07 -0.43
CA LEU A 16 6.64 -2.05 0.62
C LEU A 16 6.50 -1.28 1.92
N ASN A 17 5.25 -1.06 2.34
CA ASN A 17 4.94 -0.23 3.50
C ASN A 17 4.35 -1.07 4.62
N GLY A 18 5.12 -1.23 5.70
CA GLY A 18 4.81 -2.17 6.78
C GLY A 18 5.56 -1.85 8.06
N GLU A 19 5.26 -2.60 9.11
CA GLU A 19 6.07 -2.58 10.32
C GLU A 19 7.47 -3.13 10.00
N ALA A 20 8.51 -2.67 10.70
CA ALA A 20 9.89 -3.01 10.37
C ALA A 20 10.13 -4.53 10.23
N GLU A 21 9.52 -5.34 11.09
CA GLU A 21 9.62 -6.82 11.07
C GLU A 21 8.95 -7.46 9.84
N GLN A 22 8.03 -6.76 9.17
CA GLN A 22 7.28 -7.27 8.02
C GLN A 22 7.95 -6.94 6.69
N LEU A 23 8.82 -5.91 6.65
CA LEU A 23 9.39 -5.40 5.42
C LEU A 23 10.28 -6.42 4.70
N GLN A 24 11.12 -7.12 5.45
CA GLN A 24 12.05 -8.09 4.88
C GLN A 24 11.32 -9.32 4.28
N PRO A 25 10.38 -9.97 4.98
CA PRO A 25 9.54 -11.01 4.37
C PRO A 25 8.74 -10.53 3.15
N MET A 26 8.22 -9.30 3.18
CA MET A 26 7.51 -8.72 2.03
C MET A 26 8.44 -8.54 0.83
N LYS A 27 9.69 -8.12 1.06
CA LYS A 27 10.72 -7.96 0.03
C LYS A 27 11.03 -9.30 -0.62
N GLU A 28 11.25 -10.34 0.18
CA GLU A 28 11.53 -11.69 -0.31
C GLU A 28 10.40 -12.24 -1.17
N ILE A 29 9.14 -12.06 -0.74
CA ILE A 29 7.97 -12.46 -1.53
C ILE A 29 7.91 -11.66 -2.84
N ALA A 30 8.13 -10.34 -2.80
CA ALA A 30 8.09 -9.47 -3.97
C ALA A 30 9.16 -9.86 -5.02
N VAL A 31 10.39 -10.14 -4.59
CA VAL A 31 11.46 -10.64 -5.45
C VAL A 31 11.13 -12.02 -6.00
N ALA A 32 10.61 -12.93 -5.17
CA ALA A 32 10.27 -14.29 -5.58
C ALA A 32 9.16 -14.36 -6.65
N ILE A 33 8.30 -13.33 -6.74
CA ILE A 33 7.27 -13.21 -7.79
C ILE A 33 7.73 -12.38 -9.00
N GLY A 34 9.00 -11.98 -9.05
CA GLY A 34 9.62 -11.33 -10.21
C GLY A 34 9.63 -9.80 -10.19
N ILE A 35 9.40 -9.15 -9.04
CA ILE A 35 9.56 -7.68 -8.95
C ILE A 35 11.06 -7.37 -8.80
N PRO A 36 11.66 -6.55 -9.68
CA PRO A 36 13.08 -6.21 -9.60
C PRO A 36 13.42 -5.49 -8.29
N GLU A 37 14.53 -5.87 -7.66
CA GLU A 37 14.91 -5.37 -6.32
C GLU A 37 15.16 -3.86 -6.34
N GLU A 38 15.73 -3.32 -7.41
CA GLU A 38 15.97 -1.90 -7.63
C GLU A 38 14.68 -1.07 -7.78
N LYS A 39 13.55 -1.74 -7.96
CA LYS A 39 12.21 -1.13 -7.99
C LYS A 39 11.51 -1.20 -6.64
N LEU A 40 12.10 -1.83 -5.63
CA LEU A 40 11.52 -1.96 -4.29
C LEU A 40 11.98 -0.80 -3.39
N TYR A 41 11.01 -0.16 -2.74
CA TYR A 41 11.26 0.83 -1.71
C TYR A 41 10.65 0.36 -0.39
N LEU A 42 11.51 0.08 0.60
CA LEU A 42 11.10 -0.38 1.91
C LEU A 42 10.83 0.83 2.80
N LEU A 43 9.58 1.00 3.22
CA LEU A 43 9.16 2.10 4.06
C LEU A 43 8.58 1.58 5.37
N SER A 44 9.27 1.83 6.48
CA SER A 44 8.77 1.51 7.81
C SER A 44 7.71 2.51 8.24
N CYS A 45 6.54 2.02 8.63
CA CYS A 45 5.51 2.85 9.27
C CYS A 45 5.61 2.88 10.80
N GLY A 46 6.73 2.41 11.36
CA GLY A 46 7.01 2.39 12.80
C GLY A 46 6.98 1.00 13.42
N ASN A 47 7.02 0.97 14.76
CA ASN A 47 6.99 -0.26 15.55
C ASN A 47 5.58 -0.85 15.66
N ARG A 48 5.52 -2.13 16.03
CA ARG A 48 4.27 -2.88 16.18
C ARG A 48 3.27 -2.17 17.08
N GLY A 49 2.05 -1.97 16.57
CA GLY A 49 0.96 -1.31 17.30
C GLY A 49 0.95 0.22 17.20
N ALA A 50 2.01 0.85 16.71
CA ALA A 50 2.04 2.27 16.35
C ALA A 50 1.76 2.49 14.85
N GLY A 51 2.22 1.56 14.00
CA GLY A 51 2.00 1.59 12.57
C GLY A 51 0.58 1.19 12.16
N ASN A 52 -0.05 2.01 11.33
CA ASN A 52 -1.32 1.71 10.66
C ASN A 52 -1.33 2.26 9.22
N THR A 53 -2.30 1.82 8.42
CA THR A 53 -2.38 2.20 6.99
C THR A 53 -2.49 3.71 6.75
N ARG A 54 -2.97 4.51 7.70
CA ARG A 54 -2.91 5.98 7.57
C ARG A 54 -1.49 6.50 7.77
N THR A 55 -0.82 6.06 8.83
CA THR A 55 0.59 6.44 9.09
C THR A 55 1.51 6.02 7.95
N GLN A 56 1.21 4.91 7.27
CA GLN A 56 1.90 4.46 6.07
C GLN A 56 1.92 5.55 4.98
N PHE A 57 0.76 6.13 4.64
CA PHE A 57 0.69 7.22 3.64
C PHE A 57 1.29 8.53 4.16
N THR A 58 1.19 8.80 5.45
CA THR A 58 1.90 9.94 6.05
C THR A 58 3.42 9.81 5.86
N GLN A 59 3.99 8.61 6.06
CA GLN A 59 5.42 8.38 5.82
C GLN A 59 5.80 8.49 4.34
N ILE A 60 4.93 8.06 3.42
CA ILE A 60 5.15 8.24 1.98
C ILE A 60 5.28 9.74 1.65
N MET A 61 4.36 10.56 2.17
CA MET A 61 4.37 12.01 1.92
C MET A 61 5.52 12.75 2.61
N ASN A 62 6.05 12.19 3.70
CA ASN A 62 7.20 12.75 4.40
C ASN A 62 8.55 12.29 3.82
N SER A 63 8.58 11.21 3.04
CA SER A 63 9.81 10.75 2.39
C SER A 63 10.22 11.73 1.27
N PRO A 64 11.44 12.30 1.32
CA PRO A 64 11.95 13.17 0.26
C PRO A 64 11.92 12.52 -1.13
N ASP A 65 12.15 11.20 -1.19
CA ASP A 65 12.27 10.42 -2.43
C ASP A 65 10.91 10.01 -3.03
N LEU A 66 9.85 10.07 -2.22
CA LEU A 66 8.52 9.62 -2.62
C LEU A 66 7.53 10.78 -2.76
N LYS A 67 7.66 11.86 -1.99
CA LYS A 67 6.73 13.00 -2.01
C LYS A 67 6.63 13.70 -3.38
N SER A 68 7.67 13.57 -4.20
CA SER A 68 7.75 14.16 -5.54
C SER A 68 7.27 13.23 -6.66
N ARG A 69 7.04 11.95 -6.37
CA ARG A 69 6.62 10.96 -7.37
C ARG A 69 5.15 11.15 -7.73
N SER A 70 4.87 11.00 -9.01
CA SER A 70 3.50 11.08 -9.52
C SER A 70 2.83 9.71 -9.68
N HIS A 71 3.59 8.62 -9.63
CA HIS A 71 3.05 7.24 -9.71
C HIS A 71 3.88 6.26 -8.89
N PHE A 72 3.21 5.35 -8.17
CA PHE A 72 3.84 4.21 -7.48
C PHE A 72 2.83 3.08 -7.21
N ILE A 73 3.35 1.89 -6.90
CA ILE A 73 2.56 0.71 -6.55
C ILE A 73 2.77 0.42 -5.06
N VAL A 74 1.70 0.28 -4.29
CA VAL A 74 1.76 -0.10 -2.87
C VAL A 74 1.61 -1.61 -2.74
N VAL A 75 2.61 -2.28 -2.18
CA VAL A 75 2.56 -3.73 -1.93
C VAL A 75 1.97 -3.99 -0.55
N THR A 76 0.96 -4.84 -0.47
CA THR A 76 0.31 -5.23 0.79
C THR A 76 -0.15 -6.68 0.76
N SER A 77 -0.58 -7.23 1.90
CA SER A 77 -1.22 -8.55 1.90
C SER A 77 -2.51 -8.54 1.09
N ALA A 78 -2.79 -9.59 0.33
CA ALA A 78 -3.96 -9.66 -0.56
C ALA A 78 -5.30 -9.29 0.10
N TYR A 79 -5.51 -9.68 1.37
CA TYR A 79 -6.75 -9.39 2.10
C TYR A 79 -6.85 -7.93 2.61
N HIS A 80 -5.80 -7.12 2.53
CA HIS A 80 -5.78 -5.69 2.91
C HIS A 80 -6.01 -4.74 1.73
N VAL A 81 -5.91 -5.23 0.48
CA VAL A 81 -5.90 -4.42 -0.75
C VAL A 81 -7.00 -3.36 -0.76
N SER A 82 -8.25 -3.75 -0.51
CA SER A 82 -9.39 -2.83 -0.56
C SER A 82 -9.30 -1.69 0.48
N ARG A 83 -8.84 -1.98 1.69
CA ARG A 83 -8.68 -0.93 2.73
C ARG A 83 -7.52 -0.01 2.40
N VAL A 84 -6.40 -0.57 1.95
CA VAL A 84 -5.21 0.21 1.56
C VAL A 84 -5.55 1.16 0.42
N ALA A 85 -6.23 0.68 -0.63
CA ALA A 85 -6.62 1.52 -1.77
C ALA A 85 -7.53 2.69 -1.36
N ARG A 86 -8.53 2.44 -0.50
CA ARG A 86 -9.44 3.49 -0.01
C ARG A 86 -8.75 4.49 0.92
N THR A 87 -7.77 4.01 1.70
CA THR A 87 -6.96 4.88 2.57
C THR A 87 -6.01 5.72 1.73
N ALA A 88 -5.37 5.13 0.71
CA ALA A 88 -4.52 5.82 -0.26
C ALA A 88 -5.28 6.96 -0.93
N LYS A 89 -6.47 6.68 -1.49
CA LYS A 89 -7.33 7.68 -2.13
C LYS A 89 -7.69 8.85 -1.23
N LYS A 90 -7.81 8.63 0.09
CA LYS A 90 -8.15 9.66 1.07
C LYS A 90 -6.95 10.51 1.49
N HIS A 91 -5.76 9.94 1.53
CA HIS A 91 -4.59 10.56 2.15
C HIS A 91 -3.52 11.00 1.15
N LEU A 92 -3.52 10.47 -0.07
CA LEU A 92 -2.63 10.91 -1.12
C LEU A 92 -3.21 12.12 -1.85
N PRO A 93 -2.37 13.06 -2.29
CA PRO A 93 -2.80 14.15 -3.17
C PRO A 93 -3.42 13.64 -4.47
N GLU A 94 -4.36 14.40 -5.04
CA GLU A 94 -5.07 13.99 -6.26
C GLU A 94 -4.16 13.79 -7.48
N PHE A 95 -3.01 14.47 -7.52
CA PHE A 95 -2.03 14.35 -8.60
C PHE A 95 -1.23 13.04 -8.55
N VAL A 96 -1.28 12.31 -7.43
CA VAL A 96 -0.58 11.04 -7.26
C VAL A 96 -1.47 9.92 -7.82
N ASP A 97 -0.95 9.24 -8.83
CA ASP A 97 -1.49 7.96 -9.27
C ASP A 97 -0.93 6.82 -8.43
N PHE A 98 -1.76 5.82 -8.14
CA PHE A 98 -1.33 4.69 -7.35
C PHE A 98 -2.09 3.43 -7.72
N GLU A 99 -1.38 2.30 -7.58
CA GLU A 99 -1.98 0.98 -7.63
C GLU A 99 -1.70 0.26 -6.32
N VAL A 100 -2.53 -0.73 -5.98
CA VAL A 100 -2.33 -1.55 -4.79
C VAL A 100 -2.20 -3.00 -5.21
N PHE A 101 -1.02 -3.56 -4.99
CA PHE A 101 -0.68 -4.92 -5.34
C PHE A 101 -0.73 -5.83 -4.11
N GLY A 102 -1.52 -6.90 -4.20
CA GLY A 102 -1.70 -7.87 -3.13
C GLY A 102 -0.74 -9.06 -3.27
N VAL A 103 0.15 -9.27 -2.30
CA VAL A 103 0.99 -10.47 -2.24
C VAL A 103 0.36 -11.55 -1.34
N PRO A 104 0.46 -12.84 -1.72
CA PRO A 104 0.03 -13.94 -0.87
C PRO A 104 1.06 -14.17 0.25
N PHE A 105 0.61 -14.16 1.50
CA PHE A 105 1.43 -14.65 2.62
C PHE A 105 1.22 -16.16 2.75
N LYS A 106 2.25 -16.96 2.39
CA LYS A 106 2.18 -18.43 2.37
C LYS A 106 1.94 -19.07 3.74
N ASP A 107 2.26 -18.39 4.84
CA ASP A 107 2.21 -19.00 6.19
C ASP A 107 0.87 -18.86 6.94
N PHE A 108 -0.17 -18.28 6.34
CA PHE A 108 -1.49 -18.19 7.00
C PHE A 108 -2.37 -19.40 6.67
N SER A 109 -2.03 -20.56 7.22
CA SER A 109 -2.72 -21.83 6.91
C SER A 109 -4.20 -21.88 7.27
N PHE A 110 -4.75 -21.04 8.18
CA PHE A 110 -6.16 -21.21 8.61
C PHE A 110 -6.97 -19.94 8.93
N SER A 111 -6.44 -18.72 8.75
CA SER A 111 -7.13 -17.50 9.23
C SER A 111 -7.58 -16.50 8.15
N VAL A 112 -7.50 -16.84 6.86
CA VAL A 112 -7.86 -15.90 5.78
C VAL A 112 -9.33 -15.46 5.89
N PHE A 113 -10.28 -16.39 6.11
CA PHE A 113 -11.70 -16.03 6.28
C PHE A 113 -11.96 -15.07 7.45
N ARG A 114 -11.37 -15.33 8.63
CA ARG A 114 -11.51 -14.45 9.80
C ARG A 114 -10.92 -13.07 9.54
N LYS A 115 -9.76 -13.01 8.86
CA LYS A 115 -9.09 -11.77 8.47
C LYS A 115 -9.91 -10.97 7.48
N VAL A 116 -10.43 -11.60 6.42
CA VAL A 116 -11.31 -10.96 5.43
C VAL A 116 -12.58 -10.42 6.11
N LYS A 117 -13.23 -11.20 6.97
CA LYS A 117 -14.40 -10.75 7.74
C LYS A 117 -14.08 -9.54 8.62
N GLY A 118 -12.94 -9.58 9.31
CA GLY A 118 -12.45 -8.44 10.11
C GLY A 118 -12.22 -7.20 9.25
N GLU A 119 -11.66 -7.39 8.05
CA GLU A 119 -11.37 -6.30 7.13
C GLU A 119 -12.65 -5.66 6.58
N VAL A 120 -13.64 -6.45 6.21
CA VAL A 120 -14.96 -5.93 5.79
C VAL A 120 -15.58 -5.08 6.90
N LYS A 121 -15.56 -5.57 8.15
CA LYS A 121 -16.05 -4.79 9.31
C LYS A 121 -15.31 -3.46 9.46
N ARG A 122 -13.99 -3.46 9.33
CA ARG A 122 -13.16 -2.24 9.40
C ARG A 122 -13.49 -1.27 8.28
N ILE A 123 -13.57 -1.73 7.03
CA ILE A 123 -13.91 -0.90 5.87
C ILE A 123 -15.27 -0.23 6.09
N LEU A 124 -16.29 -0.99 6.52
CA LEU A 124 -17.61 -0.41 6.80
C LEU A 124 -17.56 0.63 7.93
N SER A 125 -16.83 0.34 9.02
CA SER A 125 -16.70 1.27 10.14
C SER A 125 -15.96 2.55 9.75
N TYR A 126 -14.82 2.44 9.06
CA TYR A 126 -13.98 3.57 8.65
C TYR A 126 -14.65 4.41 7.56
N SER A 127 -15.37 3.77 6.63
CA SER A 127 -16.14 4.49 5.62
C SER A 127 -17.23 5.35 6.28
N ARG A 128 -17.97 4.81 7.26
CA ARG A 128 -18.98 5.57 8.01
C ARG A 128 -18.41 6.74 8.82
N LYS A 129 -17.16 6.60 9.29
CA LYS A 129 -16.44 7.66 10.02
C LYS A 129 -15.79 8.70 9.11
N GLY A 130 -15.73 8.45 7.80
CA GLY A 130 -15.00 9.30 6.85
C GLY A 130 -13.47 9.14 6.89
N ASP A 131 -12.96 8.10 7.56
CA ASP A 131 -11.53 7.82 7.73
C ASP A 131 -10.88 7.29 6.44
N ILE A 132 -11.68 6.71 5.53
CA ILE A 132 -11.25 6.19 4.22
C ILE A 132 -12.24 6.61 3.13
N ALA A 133 -11.84 6.56 1.86
CA ALA A 133 -12.75 6.86 0.75
C ALA A 133 -13.87 5.82 0.59
N GLU A 134 -15.06 6.27 0.22
CA GLU A 134 -16.21 5.40 -0.07
C GLU A 134 -16.02 4.59 -1.37
N ASP A 135 -15.29 5.17 -2.32
CA ASP A 135 -14.94 4.60 -3.62
C ASP A 135 -13.50 5.02 -4.00
N VAL A 136 -12.84 4.18 -4.78
CA VAL A 136 -11.49 4.39 -5.32
C VAL A 136 -11.50 4.78 -6.80
N ARG A 137 -12.64 4.65 -7.49
CA ARG A 137 -12.80 5.08 -8.89
C ARG A 137 -12.64 6.60 -9.01
N ARG A 138 -11.87 7.07 -10.00
CA ARG A 138 -11.78 8.50 -10.33
C ARG A 138 -13.13 8.95 -10.93
N LYS A 139 -13.63 10.13 -10.50
CA LYS A 139 -14.67 10.86 -11.23
C LYS A 139 -14.04 11.53 -12.44
#